data_AF-A0A8C9UQ41-F1
#
_entry.id   AF-A0A8C9UQ41-F1
#
_cell.length_a   1.000
_cell.length_b   1.000
_cell.length_c   1.000
_cell.angle_alpha   90.00
_cell.angle_beta   90.00
_cell.angle_gamma   90.00
#
_symmetry.space_group_name_H-M   'P 1'
#
loop_
_entity.id
_entity.type
_entity.pdbx_description
1 polymer ?
#
loop_
_entity_poly.entity_id
_entity_poly.type
_entity_poly.pdbx_seq_one_letter_code
_entity_poly.pdbx_strand_id
1 'polypeptide(L)'
;RAPEVSTACPGPRAVIDYSKADAWAVGAIAYEIFGLANPFYGQGRAHLESRSYQEAQLPALPESVPLDTRQLVRALLQRETSKRPSARVAANVLHLSLWGEHILALKNLKLDKMISWLLHQSAAALLANRLEERSCVETKLKVLFLANLECDALCQAALLLYSWRVTP
;
A
#
# COMPACT_ATOMS: atom_id res chain seq x y z
N ARG A 1 -8.75 -8.49 13.13
CA ARG A 1 -7.45 -9.20 13.08
C ARG A 1 -7.29 -9.82 11.70
N ALA A 2 -6.07 -9.87 11.17
CA ALA A 2 -5.82 -10.44 9.84
C ALA A 2 -6.23 -11.93 9.77
N PRO A 3 -6.59 -12.44 8.57
CA PRO A 3 -7.08 -13.81 8.40
C PRO A 3 -6.10 -14.86 8.91
N GLU A 4 -4.83 -14.76 8.51
CA GLU A 4 -3.76 -15.70 8.88
C GLU A 4 -3.53 -15.81 10.39
N VAL A 5 -3.77 -14.73 11.13
CA VAL A 5 -3.72 -14.71 12.60
C VAL A 5 -4.99 -15.29 13.21
N SER A 6 -6.14 -15.01 12.61
CA SER A 6 -7.46 -15.38 13.14
C SER A 6 -7.82 -16.84 12.90
N THR A 7 -7.24 -17.46 11.87
CA THR A 7 -7.44 -18.87 11.50
C THR A 7 -6.26 -19.76 11.90
N ALA A 8 -5.26 -19.23 12.61
CA ALA A 8 -4.13 -20.01 13.07
C ALA A 8 -4.57 -21.15 14.01
N CYS A 9 -4.15 -22.36 13.71
CA CYS A 9 -4.40 -23.53 14.55
C CYS A 9 -3.20 -23.78 15.48
N PRO A 10 -3.41 -23.96 16.79
CA PRO A 10 -2.34 -24.28 17.71
C PRO A 10 -1.78 -25.68 17.45
N GLY A 11 -0.45 -25.85 17.62
CA GLY A 11 0.21 -27.14 17.49
C GLY A 11 1.71 -27.06 17.82
N PRO A 12 2.37 -28.20 18.08
CA PRO A 12 3.82 -28.22 18.32
C PRO A 12 4.57 -27.59 17.14
N ARG A 13 5.44 -26.61 17.42
CA ARG A 13 6.21 -25.84 16.42
C ARG A 13 5.35 -25.00 15.45
N ALA A 14 4.06 -24.81 15.71
CA ALA A 14 3.26 -23.87 14.93
C ALA A 14 3.75 -22.44 15.16
N VAL A 15 3.96 -21.69 14.09
CA VAL A 15 4.35 -20.27 14.11
C VAL A 15 3.27 -19.48 13.37
N ILE A 16 2.83 -18.38 13.98
CA ILE A 16 1.91 -17.44 13.35
C ILE A 16 2.74 -16.36 12.67
N ASP A 17 2.57 -16.20 11.36
CA ASP A 17 3.24 -15.15 10.59
C ASP A 17 2.46 -13.83 10.69
N TYR A 18 3.09 -12.81 11.29
CA TYR A 18 2.55 -11.45 11.42
C TYR A 18 3.09 -10.48 10.38
N SER A 19 3.98 -10.91 9.47
CA SER A 19 4.75 -10.06 8.56
C SER A 19 3.90 -9.11 7.69
N LYS A 20 2.63 -9.47 7.41
CA LYS A 20 1.68 -8.64 6.64
C LYS A 20 0.34 -8.44 7.36
N ALA A 21 0.26 -8.72 8.66
CA ALA A 21 -0.98 -8.59 9.43
C ALA A 21 -1.42 -7.13 9.56
N ASP A 22 -0.46 -6.23 9.82
CA ASP A 22 -0.74 -4.78 9.93
C ASP A 22 -1.12 -4.17 8.58
N ALA A 23 -0.51 -4.64 7.49
CA ALA A 23 -0.87 -4.21 6.14
C ALA A 23 -2.34 -4.51 5.83
N TRP A 24 -2.84 -5.67 6.26
CA TRP A 24 -4.27 -6.00 6.14
C TRP A 24 -5.15 -5.10 7.00
N ALA A 25 -4.73 -4.80 8.23
CA ALA A 25 -5.47 -3.89 9.11
C ALA A 25 -5.57 -2.48 8.51
N VAL A 26 -4.50 -1.99 7.89
CA VAL A 26 -4.51 -0.71 7.14
C VAL A 26 -5.50 -0.76 5.99
N GLY A 27 -5.60 -1.88 5.25
CA GLY A 27 -6.61 -2.06 4.21
C GLY A 27 -8.05 -1.93 4.73
N ALA A 28 -8.32 -2.44 5.94
CA ALA A 28 -9.62 -2.30 6.58
C ALA A 28 -9.89 -0.84 7.02
N ILE A 29 -8.91 -0.20 7.67
CA ILE A 29 -8.99 1.20 8.12
C ILE A 29 -9.12 2.17 6.93
N ALA A 30 -8.60 1.83 5.76
CA ALA A 30 -8.69 2.68 4.58
C ALA A 30 -10.13 3.03 4.19
N TYR A 31 -11.11 2.15 4.47
CA TYR A 31 -12.53 2.47 4.27
C TYR A 31 -12.94 3.69 5.10
N GLU A 32 -12.52 3.74 6.37
CA GLU A 32 -12.81 4.85 7.28
C GLU A 32 -12.13 6.14 6.82
N ILE A 33 -10.89 6.05 6.32
CA ILE A 33 -10.16 7.20 5.75
C ILE A 33 -10.94 7.81 4.56
N PHE A 34 -11.62 6.99 3.76
CA PHE A 34 -12.45 7.42 2.64
C PHE A 34 -13.94 7.63 3.02
N GLY A 35 -14.25 7.76 4.31
CA GLY A 35 -15.59 8.12 4.79
C GLY A 35 -16.62 6.99 4.76
N LEU A 36 -16.19 5.74 4.59
CA LEU A 36 -17.03 4.55 4.66
C LEU A 36 -16.90 3.85 6.01
N ALA A 37 -17.88 3.00 6.35
CA ALA A 37 -17.76 2.12 7.50
C ALA A 37 -16.71 1.03 7.23
N ASN A 38 -15.91 0.71 8.25
CA ASN A 38 -15.00 -0.44 8.19
C ASN A 38 -15.81 -1.74 7.97
N PRO A 39 -15.54 -2.54 6.92
CA PRO A 39 -16.30 -3.74 6.63
C PRO A 39 -16.27 -4.79 7.75
N PHE A 40 -15.28 -4.71 8.64
CA PHE A 40 -15.01 -5.69 9.69
C PHE A 40 -15.44 -5.22 11.10
N TYR A 41 -16.21 -4.14 11.23
CA TYR A 41 -16.81 -3.76 12.52
C TYR A 41 -18.16 -4.46 12.73
N GLY A 42 -18.31 -5.10 13.90
CA GLY A 42 -19.34 -6.11 14.20
C GLY A 42 -20.74 -5.57 14.55
N GLN A 43 -21.24 -4.56 13.85
CA GLN A 43 -22.59 -4.01 14.08
C GLN A 43 -23.34 -3.92 12.74
N GLY A 44 -24.36 -4.78 12.54
CA GLY A 44 -25.26 -4.75 11.37
C GLY A 44 -25.26 -6.01 10.48
N ARG A 45 -26.19 -6.07 9.52
CA ARG A 45 -26.42 -7.25 8.64
C ARG A 45 -25.37 -7.46 7.54
N ALA A 46 -24.53 -6.46 7.27
CA ALA A 46 -23.53 -6.47 6.19
C ALA A 46 -22.07 -6.61 6.68
N HIS A 47 -21.88 -6.97 7.95
CA HIS A 47 -20.55 -7.14 8.55
C HIS A 47 -19.82 -8.36 7.94
N LEU A 48 -18.52 -8.18 7.69
CA LEU A 48 -17.63 -9.25 7.26
C LEU A 48 -16.77 -9.75 8.42
N GLU A 49 -16.70 -11.06 8.58
CA GLU A 49 -15.78 -11.69 9.52
C GLU A 49 -14.43 -11.95 8.87
N SER A 50 -13.34 -11.50 9.50
CA SER A 50 -11.98 -11.68 8.94
C SER A 50 -11.61 -13.15 8.70
N ARG A 51 -12.20 -14.08 9.45
CA ARG A 51 -11.94 -15.52 9.35
C ARG A 51 -12.50 -16.14 8.07
N SER A 52 -13.63 -15.64 7.57
CA SER A 52 -14.46 -16.34 6.59
C SER A 52 -14.91 -15.50 5.40
N TYR A 53 -14.73 -14.17 5.43
CA TYR A 53 -15.12 -13.30 4.31
C TYR A 53 -14.49 -13.76 3.00
N GLN A 54 -15.21 -13.54 1.90
CA GLN A 54 -14.72 -13.68 0.54
C GLN A 54 -14.34 -12.30 0.01
N GLU A 55 -13.26 -12.21 -0.75
CA GLU A 55 -12.76 -10.93 -1.26
C GLU A 55 -13.78 -10.21 -2.17
N ALA A 56 -14.63 -10.97 -2.87
CA ALA A 56 -15.73 -10.43 -3.67
C ALA A 56 -16.85 -9.78 -2.84
N GLN A 57 -16.91 -10.02 -1.52
CA GLN A 57 -17.88 -9.39 -0.63
C GLN A 57 -17.43 -8.00 -0.15
N LEU A 58 -16.18 -7.61 -0.42
CA LEU A 58 -15.66 -6.30 -0.03
C LEU A 58 -16.45 -5.20 -0.75
N PRO A 59 -16.99 -4.21 -0.02
CA PRO A 59 -17.67 -3.08 -0.64
C PRO A 59 -16.75 -2.34 -1.61
N ALA A 60 -17.27 -1.88 -2.74
CA ALA A 60 -16.49 -1.05 -3.65
C ALA A 60 -16.22 0.32 -3.01
N LEU A 61 -14.97 0.78 -3.08
CA LEU A 61 -14.64 2.17 -2.75
C LEU A 61 -15.23 3.12 -3.82
N PRO A 62 -15.62 4.35 -3.45
CA PRO A 62 -16.25 5.29 -4.37
C PRO A 62 -15.33 5.66 -5.55
N GLU A 63 -15.92 6.00 -6.70
CA GLU A 63 -15.15 6.43 -7.89
C GLU A 63 -14.35 7.72 -7.69
N SER A 64 -14.65 8.51 -6.66
CA SER A 64 -13.84 9.66 -6.25
C SER A 64 -12.47 9.27 -5.70
N VAL A 65 -12.28 8.00 -5.30
CA VAL A 65 -10.99 7.48 -4.84
C VAL A 65 -10.17 7.03 -6.06
N PRO A 66 -8.91 7.48 -6.21
CA PRO A 66 -8.06 7.11 -7.34
C PRO A 66 -7.96 5.59 -7.54
N LEU A 67 -7.92 5.15 -8.81
CA LEU A 67 -7.87 3.73 -9.19
C LEU A 67 -6.77 2.97 -8.44
N ASP A 68 -5.54 3.49 -8.45
CA ASP A 68 -4.39 2.88 -7.78
C ASP A 68 -4.66 2.62 -6.29
N THR A 69 -5.29 3.57 -5.61
CA THR A 69 -5.65 3.45 -4.19
C THR A 69 -6.74 2.41 -3.98
N ARG A 70 -7.76 2.37 -4.86
CA ARG A 70 -8.81 1.34 -4.79
C ARG A 70 -8.25 -0.07 -4.97
N GLN A 71 -7.34 -0.24 -5.93
CA GLN A 71 -6.68 -1.51 -6.18
C GLN A 71 -5.74 -1.90 -5.04
N LEU A 72 -5.00 -0.93 -4.47
CA LEU A 72 -4.16 -1.18 -3.30
C LEU A 72 -4.97 -1.65 -2.09
N VAL A 73 -6.11 -1.03 -1.79
CA VAL A 73 -6.97 -1.45 -0.67
C VAL A 73 -7.47 -2.88 -0.88
N ARG A 74 -7.88 -3.24 -2.11
CA ARG A 74 -8.25 -4.62 -2.45
C ARG A 74 -7.06 -5.59 -2.29
N ALA A 75 -5.86 -5.19 -2.71
CA ALA A 75 -4.66 -6.00 -2.59
C ALA A 75 -4.24 -6.22 -1.12
N LEU A 76 -4.38 -5.20 -0.27
CA LEU A 76 -4.11 -5.30 1.17
C LEU A 76 -5.11 -6.24 1.88
N LEU A 77 -6.35 -6.28 1.40
CA LEU A 77 -7.41 -7.15 1.90
C LEU A 77 -7.45 -8.52 1.20
N GLN A 78 -6.37 -8.95 0.55
CA GLN A 78 -6.20 -10.34 0.14
C GLN A 78 -6.11 -11.24 1.39
N ARG A 79 -6.86 -12.35 1.39
CA ARG A 79 -6.81 -13.32 2.50
C ARG A 79 -5.49 -14.07 2.53
N GLU A 80 -5.05 -14.46 1.35
CA GLU A 80 -3.83 -15.21 1.13
C GLU A 80 -2.62 -14.29 1.29
N THR A 81 -1.79 -14.54 2.31
CA THR A 81 -0.66 -13.68 2.67
C THR A 81 0.37 -13.57 1.54
N SER A 82 0.50 -14.61 0.70
CA SER A 82 1.41 -14.61 -0.45
C SER A 82 0.97 -13.64 -1.56
N LYS A 83 -0.34 -13.36 -1.70
CA LYS A 83 -0.88 -12.41 -2.68
C LYS A 83 -0.90 -10.96 -2.18
N ARG A 84 -0.80 -10.78 -0.86
CA ARG A 84 -0.83 -9.46 -0.22
C ARG A 84 0.52 -8.76 -0.37
N PRO A 85 0.59 -7.47 -0.76
CA PRO A 85 1.85 -6.73 -0.69
C PRO A 85 2.28 -6.51 0.77
N SER A 86 3.58 -6.37 1.01
CA SER A 86 4.08 -5.94 2.32
C SER A 86 3.73 -4.47 2.58
N ALA A 87 3.82 -4.03 3.84
CA ALA A 87 3.62 -2.62 4.19
C ALA A 87 4.58 -1.68 3.42
N ARG A 88 5.83 -2.12 3.24
CA ARG A 88 6.85 -1.39 2.45
C ARG A 88 6.41 -1.23 0.99
N VAL A 89 6.00 -2.32 0.34
CA VAL A 89 5.53 -2.29 -1.06
C VAL A 89 4.29 -1.41 -1.19
N ALA A 90 3.33 -1.51 -0.27
CA ALA A 90 2.13 -0.68 -0.26
C ALA A 90 2.45 0.82 -0.10
N ALA A 91 3.38 1.17 0.79
CA ALA A 91 3.84 2.54 0.95
C ALA A 91 4.52 3.08 -0.33
N ASN A 92 5.34 2.24 -0.99
CA ASN A 92 5.98 2.60 -2.26
C ASN A 92 4.96 2.78 -3.39
N VAL A 93 3.92 1.96 -3.45
CA VAL A 93 2.79 2.13 -4.39
C VAL A 93 2.18 3.52 -4.23
N LEU A 94 1.79 3.89 -3.01
CA LEU A 94 1.21 5.21 -2.75
C LEU A 94 2.18 6.35 -3.08
N HIS A 95 3.46 6.20 -2.75
CA HIS A 95 4.47 7.20 -3.05
C HIS A 95 4.64 7.40 -4.56
N LEU A 96 4.71 6.31 -5.33
CA LEU A 96 4.81 6.35 -6.79
C LEU A 96 3.54 6.92 -7.44
N SER A 97 2.35 6.61 -6.95
CA SER A 97 1.11 7.23 -7.44
C SER A 97 1.06 8.74 -7.19
N LEU A 98 1.63 9.22 -6.08
CA LEU A 98 1.62 10.65 -5.73
C LEU A 98 2.69 11.47 -6.47
N TRP A 99 3.92 10.94 -6.58
CA TRP A 99 5.08 11.71 -7.06
C TRP A 99 5.90 11.03 -8.18
N GLY A 100 5.50 9.83 -8.60
CA GLY A 100 6.24 8.98 -9.54
C GLY A 100 5.66 8.91 -10.96
N GLU A 101 4.58 9.63 -11.28
CA GLU A 101 3.86 9.51 -12.56
C GLU A 101 4.76 9.58 -13.80
N HIS A 102 5.73 10.49 -13.83
CA HIS A 102 6.66 10.66 -14.95
C HIS A 102 7.58 9.44 -15.14
N ILE A 103 7.85 8.67 -14.09
CA ILE A 103 8.61 7.41 -14.16
C ILE A 103 7.71 6.25 -14.57
N LEU A 104 6.47 6.23 -14.08
CA LEU A 104 5.47 5.21 -14.42
C LEU A 104 4.99 5.32 -15.88
N ALA A 105 4.95 6.53 -16.44
CA ALA A 105 4.58 6.77 -17.84
C ALA A 105 5.62 6.25 -18.85
N LEU A 106 6.83 5.88 -18.39
CA LEU A 106 7.84 5.31 -19.25
C LEU A 106 7.42 3.89 -19.65
N LYS A 107 7.15 3.68 -20.96
CA LYS A 107 6.77 2.38 -21.53
C LYS A 107 7.67 1.22 -21.13
N ASN A 108 8.92 1.51 -20.77
CA ASN A 108 9.85 0.57 -20.14
C ASN A 108 10.50 1.28 -18.95
N LEU A 109 10.22 0.79 -17.73
CA LEU A 109 10.85 1.28 -16.50
C LEU A 109 12.34 0.93 -16.55
N LYS A 110 13.17 1.84 -17.03
CA LYS A 110 14.62 1.60 -17.05
C LYS A 110 15.25 1.98 -15.72
N LEU A 111 16.10 1.11 -15.19
CA LEU A 111 16.74 1.27 -13.88
C LEU A 111 17.52 2.60 -13.75
N ASP A 112 18.22 3.00 -14.81
CA ASP A 112 18.95 4.28 -14.90
C ASP A 112 18.03 5.49 -14.71
N LYS A 113 16.82 5.44 -15.28
CA LYS A 113 15.81 6.50 -15.12
C LYS A 113 15.26 6.53 -13.69
N MET A 114 15.04 5.36 -13.09
CA MET A 114 14.60 5.27 -11.69
C MET A 114 15.67 5.80 -10.73
N ILE A 115 16.95 5.46 -10.94
CA ILE A 115 18.06 5.99 -10.15
C ILE A 115 18.17 7.50 -10.29
N SER A 116 18.11 8.02 -11.52
CA SER A 116 18.17 9.46 -11.78
C SER A 116 17.03 10.22 -11.07
N TRP A 117 15.81 9.65 -11.08
CA TRP A 117 14.69 10.19 -10.35
C TRP A 117 14.90 10.18 -8.84
N LEU A 118 15.34 9.06 -8.26
CA LEU A 118 15.62 8.95 -6.83
C LEU A 118 16.69 9.94 -6.37
N LEU A 119 17.72 10.16 -7.18
CA LEU A 119 18.75 11.16 -6.91
C LEU A 119 18.16 12.58 -6.91
N HIS A 120 17.31 12.89 -7.88
CA HIS A 120 16.63 14.19 -7.95
C HIS A 120 15.71 14.42 -6.74
N GLN A 121 14.91 13.42 -6.35
CA GLN A 121 14.06 13.48 -5.15
C GLN A 121 14.89 13.65 -3.87
N SER A 122 16.05 13.00 -3.79
CA SER A 122 16.96 13.12 -2.65
C SER A 122 17.52 14.53 -2.52
N ALA A 123 18.00 15.10 -3.62
CA ALA A 123 18.48 16.48 -3.62
C ALA A 123 17.37 17.47 -3.25
N ALA A 124 16.18 17.32 -3.84
CA ALA A 124 15.03 18.18 -3.55
C ALA A 124 14.60 18.10 -2.07
N ALA A 125 14.51 16.89 -1.51
CA ALA A 125 14.15 16.68 -0.11
C ALA A 125 15.18 17.29 0.86
N LEU A 126 16.48 17.16 0.56
CA LEU A 126 17.55 17.75 1.37
C LEU A 126 17.53 19.28 1.34
N LEU A 127 17.26 19.88 0.18
CA LEU A 127 17.16 21.33 0.04
C LEU A 127 15.91 21.89 0.74
N ALA A 128 14.75 21.26 0.53
CA ALA A 128 13.50 21.67 1.17
C ALA A 128 13.60 21.61 2.70
N ASN A 129 14.20 20.55 3.24
CA ASN A 129 14.34 20.39 4.70
C ASN A 129 15.31 21.39 5.35
N ARG A 130 16.19 22.04 4.56
CA ARG A 130 17.12 23.07 5.07
C ARG A 130 16.57 24.48 4.98
N LEU A 131 15.66 24.74 4.05
CA LEU A 131 15.16 26.07 3.74
C LEU A 131 13.83 26.40 4.43
N GLU A 132 13.04 25.39 4.82
CA GLU A 132 11.77 25.60 5.50
C GLU A 132 11.94 25.68 7.03
N GLU A 133 11.55 26.81 7.64
CA GLU A 133 11.47 26.95 9.11
C GLU A 133 10.47 25.98 9.76
N ARG A 134 9.50 25.46 8.98
CA ARG A 134 8.56 24.40 9.38
C ARG A 134 8.44 23.36 8.26
N SER A 135 9.00 22.18 8.47
CA SER A 135 8.92 21.05 7.54
C SER A 135 7.47 20.62 7.27
N CYS A 136 7.02 20.79 6.01
CA CYS A 136 5.71 20.33 5.54
C CYS A 136 5.56 18.79 5.65
N VAL A 137 4.33 18.31 5.86
CA VAL A 137 4.03 16.86 5.90
C VAL A 137 4.47 16.16 4.61
N GLU A 138 4.31 16.79 3.46
CA GLU A 138 4.79 16.28 2.18
C GLU A 138 6.30 16.06 2.17
N THR A 139 7.08 17.05 2.65
CA THR A 139 8.54 16.95 2.77
C THR A 139 8.92 15.77 3.67
N LYS A 140 8.23 15.59 4.80
CA LYS A 140 8.46 14.45 5.70
C LYS A 140 8.16 13.12 5.04
N LEU A 141 7.06 13.00 4.29
CA LEU A 141 6.72 11.77 3.57
C LEU A 141 7.76 11.43 2.51
N LYS A 142 8.28 12.42 1.78
CA LYS A 142 9.37 12.23 0.81
C LYS A 142 10.67 11.79 1.47
N VAL A 143 11.07 12.43 2.57
CA VAL A 143 12.26 12.04 3.33
C VAL A 143 12.12 10.62 3.89
N LEU A 144 10.97 10.27 4.47
CA LEU A 144 10.73 8.94 5.02
C LEU A 144 10.76 7.85 3.95
N PHE A 145 10.19 8.10 2.77
CA PHE A 145 10.29 7.21 1.62
C PHE A 145 11.75 6.95 1.24
N LEU A 146 12.53 8.02 1.06
CA LEU A 146 13.94 7.91 0.65
C LEU A 146 14.80 7.22 1.71
N ALA A 147 14.56 7.47 2.99
CA ALA A 147 15.27 6.84 4.10
C ALA A 147 14.95 5.34 4.24
N ASN A 148 13.85 4.87 3.66
CA ASN A 148 13.35 3.51 3.77
C ASN A 148 13.35 2.76 2.42
N LEU A 149 14.12 3.25 1.46
CA LEU A 149 14.16 2.75 0.10
C LEU A 149 14.78 1.34 0.02
N GLU A 150 14.01 0.41 -0.54
CA GLU A 150 14.47 -0.93 -0.91
C GLU A 150 14.17 -1.14 -2.40
N CYS A 151 15.20 -1.40 -3.21
CA CYS A 151 15.05 -1.51 -4.68
C CYS A 151 14.03 -2.58 -5.08
N ASP A 152 14.08 -3.76 -4.46
CA ASP A 152 13.16 -4.85 -4.77
C ASP A 152 11.71 -4.49 -4.45
N ALA A 153 11.47 -3.85 -3.30
CA ALA A 153 10.15 -3.39 -2.91
C ALA A 153 9.64 -2.26 -3.83
N LEU A 154 10.52 -1.38 -4.29
CA LEU A 154 10.17 -0.32 -5.24
C LEU A 154 9.82 -0.89 -6.61
N CYS A 155 10.60 -1.85 -7.11
CA CYS A 155 10.30 -2.56 -8.36
C CYS A 155 8.96 -3.30 -8.28
N GLN A 156 8.68 -4.00 -7.19
CA GLN A 156 7.39 -4.66 -6.98
C GLN A 156 6.22 -3.66 -6.98
N ALA A 157 6.38 -2.51 -6.33
CA ALA A 157 5.36 -1.46 -6.33
C ALA A 157 5.10 -0.91 -7.74
N ALA A 158 6.14 -0.64 -8.52
CA ALA A 158 6.01 -0.19 -9.90
C ALA A 158 5.31 -1.23 -10.79
N LEU A 159 5.63 -2.52 -10.63
CA LEU A 159 4.98 -3.61 -11.37
C LEU A 159 3.50 -3.75 -11.01
N LEU A 160 3.14 -3.61 -9.73
CA LEU A 160 1.74 -3.60 -9.29
C LEU A 160 0.96 -2.46 -9.96
N LEU A 161 1.49 -1.24 -9.90
CA LEU A 161 0.88 -0.07 -10.56
C LEU A 161 0.70 -0.28 -12.06
N TYR A 162 1.72 -0.80 -12.74
CA TYR A 162 1.62 -1.11 -14.16
C TYR A 162 0.51 -2.13 -14.44
N SER A 163 0.44 -3.21 -13.64
CA SER A 163 -0.58 -4.25 -13.81
C SER A 163 -2.00 -3.72 -13.66
N TRP A 164 -2.24 -2.81 -12.71
CA TRP A 164 -3.55 -2.22 -12.42
C TRP A 164 -4.00 -1.19 -13.44
N ARG A 165 -3.05 -0.50 -14.08
CA ARG A 165 -3.34 0.51 -15.11
C ARG A 165 -3.56 -0.11 -16.50
N VAL A 166 -3.05 -1.32 -16.73
CA VAL A 166 -3.23 -2.07 -17.98
C VAL A 166 -4.51 -2.93 -17.96
N THR A 167 -5.03 -3.26 -16.78
CA THR A 167 -6.32 -3.96 -16.68
C THR A 167 -7.46 -2.96 -16.88
N PRO A 168 -8.35 -3.17 -17.87
CA PRO A 168 -9.46 -2.27 -18.17
C PRO A 168 -10.52 -2.24 -17.06
#